data_AF-X0U2Y6-F1
#
_entry.id   AF-X0U2Y6-F1
#
_cell.length_a   1.000
_cell.length_b   1.000
_cell.length_c   1.000
_cell.angle_alpha   90.00
_cell.angle_beta   90.00
_cell.angle_gamma   90.00
#
_symmetry.space_group_name_H-M   'P 1'
#
loop_
_entity.id
_entity.type
_entity.pdbx_description
1 polymer ?
#
loop_
_entity_poly.entity_id
_entity_poly.type
_entity_poly.pdbx_seq_one_letter_code
_entity_poly.pdbx_strand_id
1 'polypeptide(L)'
;GDVAGMGADLFDSYVASIVAVMILGVTLSNVIPFASISFVEVPLLFAGLGIVASILGVGIVRVGKKGNPGKSLNRGTYLTCIIFGAITLAATYYLDINFGIWGAAVIGLAGGVIIGITTDYFTSIDKSPVIKTAEASQTGAAVNIITGFSYGLLSIFPPLLGIALASFGAYTVAEAYGVSGVYGIGMAAVGMLSIVGMIVAGDAFGPIADNAGGIAEQAGLKEEVLDITAKLDAAGNTSKAITKGFAIGAAGLTVIALLAAFQEIAQ
;
A
#
# COMPACT_ATOMS: atom_id res chain seq x y z
N GLY A 1 11.95 6.16 -15.31
CA GLY A 1 10.98 5.06 -15.11
C GLY A 1 10.50 5.04 -13.68
N ASP A 2 11.41 4.72 -12.75
CA ASP A 2 11.06 4.38 -11.37
C ASP A 2 10.43 5.47 -10.51
N VAL A 3 10.63 6.77 -10.83
CA VAL A 3 9.96 7.86 -10.10
C VAL A 3 8.70 8.30 -10.82
N ALA A 4 8.83 8.80 -12.06
CA ALA A 4 7.70 9.35 -12.81
C ALA A 4 6.64 8.31 -13.20
N GLY A 5 7.07 7.12 -13.64
CA GLY A 5 6.16 6.06 -14.06
C GLY A 5 5.42 5.44 -12.87
N MET A 6 6.14 5.21 -11.77
CA MET A 6 5.55 4.63 -10.56
C MET A 6 4.61 5.60 -9.84
N GLY A 7 4.95 6.90 -9.83
CA GLY A 7 4.05 7.94 -9.36
C GLY A 7 2.75 8.01 -10.18
N ALA A 8 2.84 7.87 -11.50
CA ALA A 8 1.66 7.83 -12.38
C ALA A 8 0.80 6.57 -12.15
N ASP A 9 1.41 5.39 -11.99
CA ASP A 9 0.73 4.11 -11.74
C ASP A 9 -0.08 4.15 -10.41
N LEU A 10 0.56 4.63 -9.35
CA LEU A 10 -0.08 4.79 -8.04
C LEU A 10 -1.16 5.86 -8.06
N PHE A 11 -0.96 6.96 -8.80
CA PHE A 11 -1.96 7.99 -8.99
C PHE A 11 -3.21 7.46 -9.70
N ASP A 12 -3.02 6.70 -10.80
CA ASP A 12 -4.13 6.12 -11.55
C ASP A 12 -4.93 5.15 -10.68
N SER A 13 -4.24 4.24 -9.99
CA SER A 13 -4.86 3.31 -9.03
C SER A 13 -5.63 4.03 -7.92
N TYR A 14 -5.06 5.11 -7.37
CA TYR A 14 -5.69 5.91 -6.32
C TYR A 14 -6.97 6.59 -6.81
N VAL A 15 -6.91 7.30 -7.94
CA VAL A 15 -8.07 7.98 -8.51
C VAL A 15 -9.14 6.98 -8.94
N ALA A 16 -8.75 5.88 -9.60
CA ALA A 16 -9.67 4.83 -10.04
C ALA A 16 -10.43 4.22 -8.85
N SER A 17 -9.74 3.96 -7.73
CA SER A 17 -10.38 3.42 -6.52
C SER A 17 -11.43 4.38 -5.93
N ILE A 18 -11.10 5.67 -5.86
CA ILE A 18 -12.01 6.70 -5.33
C ILE A 18 -13.23 6.83 -6.25
N VAL A 19 -13.02 6.95 -7.56
CA VAL A 19 -14.10 7.12 -8.55
C VAL A 19 -15.00 5.88 -8.57
N ALA A 20 -14.45 4.67 -8.49
CA ALA A 20 -15.23 3.44 -8.42
C ALA A 20 -16.19 3.44 -7.23
N VAL A 21 -15.70 3.84 -6.04
CA VAL A 21 -16.51 3.93 -4.83
C VAL A 21 -17.54 5.05 -4.93
N MET A 22 -17.18 6.19 -5.51
CA MET A 22 -18.11 7.30 -5.74
C MET A 22 -19.30 6.85 -6.60
N ILE A 23 -19.05 6.08 -7.66
CA ILE A 23 -20.11 5.55 -8.53
C ILE A 23 -21.05 4.62 -7.75
N LEU A 24 -20.50 3.68 -6.97
CA LEU A 24 -21.30 2.83 -6.08
C LEU A 24 -22.03 3.63 -4.99
N GLY A 25 -21.46 4.77 -4.57
CA GLY A 25 -22.07 5.67 -3.60
C GLY A 25 -23.31 6.39 -4.15
N VAL A 26 -23.37 6.66 -5.46
CA VAL A 26 -24.54 7.29 -6.09
C VAL A 26 -25.76 6.37 -5.99
N THR A 27 -25.60 5.09 -6.32
CA THR A 27 -26.69 4.11 -6.26
C THR A 27 -27.16 3.90 -4.82
N LEU A 28 -26.22 3.85 -3.87
CA LEU A 28 -26.54 3.71 -2.44
C LEU A 28 -27.31 4.91 -1.87
N SER A 29 -26.93 6.13 -2.26
CA SER A 29 -27.54 7.38 -1.77
C SER A 29 -28.99 7.52 -2.22
N ASN A 30 -29.36 6.91 -3.36
CA ASN A 30 -30.74 6.87 -3.85
C ASN A 30 -31.63 5.91 -3.02
N VAL A 31 -31.03 4.91 -2.37
CA VAL A 31 -31.73 3.89 -1.56
C VAL A 31 -31.78 4.29 -0.08
N ILE A 32 -30.74 4.97 0.42
CA ILE A 32 -30.63 5.41 1.82
C ILE A 32 -30.57 6.95 1.89
N PRO A 33 -31.72 7.65 1.85
CA PRO A 33 -31.77 9.10 1.68
C PRO A 33 -31.46 9.93 2.94
N PHE A 34 -31.24 9.31 4.10
CA PHE A 34 -31.07 10.00 5.40
C PHE A 34 -29.66 9.84 6.00
N ALA A 35 -28.62 9.91 5.18
CA ALA A 35 -27.24 10.02 5.67
C ALA A 35 -26.82 11.49 5.81
N SER A 36 -26.12 11.83 6.89
CA SER A 36 -25.58 13.16 7.19
C SER A 36 -24.56 13.65 6.13
N ILE A 37 -23.90 12.70 5.46
CA ILE A 37 -22.99 12.91 4.35
C ILE A 37 -23.33 11.93 3.23
N SER A 38 -23.19 12.36 1.98
CA SER A 38 -23.42 11.48 0.83
C SER A 38 -22.38 10.36 0.79
N PHE A 39 -22.79 9.14 0.45
CA PHE A 39 -21.84 8.03 0.24
C PHE A 39 -20.83 8.35 -0.89
N VAL A 40 -21.15 9.28 -1.78
CA VAL A 40 -20.23 9.78 -2.81
C VAL A 40 -19.07 10.59 -2.21
N GLU A 41 -19.30 11.29 -1.09
CA GLU A 41 -18.32 12.21 -0.50
C GLU A 41 -17.38 11.52 0.49
N VAL A 42 -17.80 10.41 1.09
CA VAL A 42 -17.02 9.63 2.06
C VAL A 42 -15.64 9.20 1.53
N PRO A 43 -15.47 8.61 0.32
CA PRO A 43 -14.15 8.23 -0.17
C PRO A 43 -13.23 9.44 -0.38
N LEU A 44 -13.76 10.60 -0.76
CA LEU A 44 -12.99 11.85 -0.91
C LEU A 44 -12.49 12.37 0.44
N LEU A 45 -13.35 12.31 1.46
CA LEU A 45 -12.96 12.68 2.82
C LEU A 45 -11.84 11.77 3.35
N PHE A 46 -11.99 10.46 3.19
CA PHE A 46 -10.99 9.48 3.63
C PHE A 46 -9.67 9.67 2.88
N ALA A 47 -9.73 9.87 1.56
CA ALA A 47 -8.60 10.23 0.73
C ALA A 47 -7.86 11.49 1.23
N GLY A 48 -8.60 12.57 1.52
CA GLY A 48 -8.05 13.82 2.04
C GLY A 48 -7.41 13.66 3.43
N LEU A 49 -8.06 12.93 4.34
CA LEU A 49 -7.48 12.58 5.65
C LEU A 49 -6.22 11.73 5.49
N GLY A 50 -6.20 10.82 4.52
CA GLY A 50 -5.04 10.02 4.15
C GLY A 50 -3.81 10.84 3.74
N ILE A 51 -4.01 11.94 3.02
CA ILE A 51 -2.94 12.90 2.71
C ILE A 51 -2.39 13.53 3.99
N VAL A 52 -3.26 13.97 4.91
CA VAL A 52 -2.83 14.54 6.20
C VAL A 52 -2.06 13.51 7.02
N ALA A 53 -2.54 12.27 7.11
CA ALA A 53 -1.83 11.18 7.77
C ALA A 53 -0.46 10.94 7.15
N SER A 54 -0.37 10.94 5.82
CA SER A 54 0.88 10.73 5.08
C SER A 54 1.90 11.84 5.34
N ILE A 55 1.47 13.11 5.38
CA ILE A 55 2.36 14.25 5.71
C ILE A 55 2.94 14.09 7.11
N LEU A 56 2.08 13.75 8.09
CA LEU A 56 2.53 13.51 9.47
C LEU A 56 3.46 12.30 9.56
N GLY A 57 3.12 11.22 8.88
CA GLY A 57 3.93 9.99 8.80
C GLY A 57 5.33 10.24 8.27
N VAL A 58 5.43 10.90 7.11
CA VAL A 58 6.72 11.28 6.48
C VAL A 58 7.54 12.17 7.41
N GLY A 59 6.91 13.15 8.09
CA GLY A 59 7.59 14.04 9.05
C GLY A 59 8.19 13.33 10.28
N ILE A 60 7.70 12.13 10.62
CA ILE A 60 8.15 11.35 11.77
C ILE A 60 9.25 10.34 11.39
N VAL A 61 9.40 10.02 10.11
CA VAL A 61 10.48 9.12 9.64
C VAL A 61 11.84 9.80 9.88
N ARG A 62 12.66 9.15 10.71
CA ARG A 62 14.05 9.57 10.99
C ARG A 62 14.96 8.36 10.98
N VAL A 63 16.04 8.45 10.19
CA VAL A 63 17.12 7.45 10.16
C VAL A 63 18.32 8.03 10.90
N GLY A 64 18.73 7.39 12.00
CA GLY A 64 19.95 7.77 12.72
C GLY A 64 21.21 7.25 12.02
N LYS A 65 22.40 7.76 12.41
CA LYS A 65 23.70 7.39 11.80
C LYS A 65 24.01 5.88 11.76
N LYS A 66 23.40 5.08 12.64
CA LYS A 66 23.53 3.61 12.70
C LYS A 66 22.19 2.88 12.53
N GLY A 67 21.14 3.58 12.12
CA GLY A 67 19.81 3.01 11.97
C GLY A 67 19.69 2.20 10.69
N ASN A 68 18.84 1.18 10.69
CA ASN A 68 18.47 0.47 9.47
C ASN A 68 17.40 1.33 8.72
N PRO A 69 17.68 1.80 7.49
CA PRO A 69 16.76 2.64 6.73
C PRO A 69 15.43 1.94 6.45
N GLY A 70 15.46 0.66 6.05
CA GLY A 70 14.26 -0.13 5.76
C GLY A 70 13.34 -0.25 6.97
N LYS A 71 13.88 -0.57 8.16
CA LYS A 71 13.09 -0.59 9.40
C LYS A 71 12.48 0.77 9.74
N SER A 72 13.20 1.85 9.46
CA SER A 72 12.72 3.21 9.73
C SER A 72 11.58 3.59 8.80
N LEU A 73 11.65 3.18 7.54
CA LEU A 73 10.61 3.40 6.54
C LEU A 73 9.36 2.57 6.84
N ASN A 74 9.51 1.28 7.16
CA ASN A 74 8.41 0.41 7.57
C ASN A 74 7.69 0.96 8.82
N ARG A 75 8.45 1.48 9.80
CA ARG A 75 7.87 2.16 10.97
C ARG A 75 7.08 3.41 10.59
N GLY A 76 7.56 4.18 9.60
CA GLY A 76 6.83 5.32 9.04
C GLY A 76 5.48 4.91 8.47
N THR A 77 5.46 3.83 7.68
CA THR A 77 4.23 3.28 7.09
C THR A 77 3.26 2.83 8.18
N TYR A 78 3.70 2.05 9.17
CA TYR A 78 2.82 1.59 10.26
C TYR A 78 2.25 2.74 11.08
N LEU A 79 3.06 3.76 11.37
CA LEU A 79 2.59 4.93 12.09
C LEU A 79 1.59 5.73 11.26
N THR A 80 1.82 5.85 9.96
CA THR A 80 0.87 6.47 9.02
C THR A 80 -0.46 5.73 9.03
N CYS A 81 -0.45 4.38 9.02
CA CYS A 81 -1.67 3.58 9.14
C CYS A 81 -2.42 3.86 10.45
N ILE A 82 -1.71 3.94 11.58
CA ILE A 82 -2.31 4.21 12.89
C ILE A 82 -2.92 5.62 12.92
N ILE A 83 -2.19 6.62 12.43
CA ILE A 83 -2.68 7.99 12.34
C ILE A 83 -3.92 8.04 11.45
N PHE A 84 -3.87 7.44 10.26
CA PHE A 84 -4.99 7.36 9.34
C PHE A 84 -6.22 6.70 9.97
N GLY A 85 -6.06 5.55 10.63
CA GLY A 85 -7.15 4.88 11.32
C GLY A 85 -7.77 5.73 12.44
N ALA A 86 -6.96 6.45 13.20
CA ALA A 86 -7.43 7.32 14.29
C ALA A 86 -8.17 8.57 13.77
N ILE A 87 -7.63 9.27 12.77
CA ILE A 87 -8.27 10.47 12.23
C ILE A 87 -9.56 10.13 11.46
N THR A 88 -9.58 9.00 10.76
CA THR A 88 -10.80 8.54 10.07
C THR A 88 -11.85 8.06 11.05
N LEU A 89 -11.47 7.40 12.15
CA LEU A 89 -12.40 7.02 13.21
C LEU A 89 -13.06 8.26 13.84
N ALA A 90 -12.26 9.30 14.12
CA ALA A 90 -12.77 10.55 14.63
C ALA A 90 -13.74 11.21 13.63
N ALA A 91 -13.37 11.27 12.35
CA ALA A 91 -14.24 11.79 11.30
C ALA A 91 -15.54 10.99 11.17
N THR A 92 -15.46 9.66 11.27
CA THR A 92 -16.63 8.78 11.25
C THR A 92 -17.59 9.07 12.40
N TYR A 93 -17.06 9.30 13.60
CA TYR A 93 -17.88 9.65 14.76
C TYR A 93 -18.50 11.04 14.67
N TYR A 94 -17.72 12.06 14.29
CA TYR A 94 -18.19 13.46 14.26
C TYR A 94 -19.13 13.79 13.10
N LEU A 95 -18.99 13.11 11.97
CA LEU A 95 -19.82 13.32 10.77
C LEU A 95 -20.93 12.28 10.64
N ASP A 96 -21.11 11.43 11.65
CA ASP A 96 -22.13 10.38 11.70
C ASP A 96 -22.08 9.45 10.48
N ILE A 97 -20.85 9.07 10.09
CA ILE A 97 -20.62 8.11 9.00
C ILE A 97 -20.84 6.71 9.55
N ASN A 98 -21.43 5.84 8.74
CA ASN A 98 -21.63 4.44 9.10
C ASN A 98 -20.30 3.75 9.46
N PHE A 99 -20.22 3.16 10.65
CA PHE A 99 -19.03 2.47 11.15
C PHE A 99 -18.59 1.26 10.30
N GLY A 100 -19.50 0.65 9.54
CA GLY A 100 -19.17 -0.39 8.57
C GLY A 100 -18.28 0.11 7.43
N ILE A 101 -18.44 1.37 7.01
CA ILE A 101 -17.58 1.99 5.99
C ILE A 101 -16.16 2.18 6.53
N TRP A 102 -16.05 2.71 7.75
CA TRP A 102 -14.76 2.85 8.43
C TRP A 102 -14.09 1.50 8.66
N GLY A 103 -14.86 0.51 9.13
CA GLY A 103 -14.37 -0.85 9.35
C GLY A 103 -13.85 -1.48 8.05
N ALA A 104 -14.57 -1.32 6.94
CA ALA A 104 -14.12 -1.79 5.63
C ALA A 104 -12.82 -1.11 5.18
N ALA A 105 -12.69 0.21 5.36
CA ALA A 105 -11.46 0.94 5.04
C ALA A 105 -10.26 0.47 5.90
N VAL A 106 -10.47 0.21 7.19
CA VAL A 106 -9.43 -0.32 8.09
C VAL A 106 -9.04 -1.76 7.73
N ILE A 107 -9.99 -2.59 7.29
CA ILE A 107 -9.68 -3.94 6.79
C ILE A 107 -8.80 -3.87 5.55
N GLY A 108 -9.10 -2.97 4.62
CA GLY A 108 -8.24 -2.70 3.47
C GLY A 108 -6.84 -2.24 3.86
N LEU A 109 -6.74 -1.28 4.78
CA LEU A 109 -5.48 -0.81 5.33
C LEU A 109 -4.66 -1.95 5.97
N ALA A 110 -5.31 -2.80 6.77
CA ALA A 110 -4.69 -3.96 7.39
C ALA A 110 -4.21 -4.98 6.34
N GLY A 111 -5.01 -5.23 5.30
CA GLY A 111 -4.62 -6.03 4.14
C GLY A 111 -3.36 -5.50 3.47
N GLY A 112 -3.28 -4.19 3.25
CA GLY A 112 -2.08 -3.53 2.71
C GLY A 112 -0.86 -3.72 3.60
N VAL A 113 -1.00 -3.56 4.92
CA VAL A 113 0.08 -3.79 5.88
C VAL A 113 0.58 -5.25 5.84
N ILE A 114 -0.33 -6.22 5.76
CA ILE A 114 0.03 -7.64 5.64
C ILE A 114 0.81 -7.89 4.34
N ILE A 115 0.32 -7.34 3.22
CA ILE A 115 1.03 -7.41 1.94
C ILE A 115 2.44 -6.84 2.10
N GLY A 116 2.58 -5.63 2.67
CA GLY A 116 3.88 -5.00 2.89
C GLY A 116 4.83 -5.84 3.75
N ILE A 117 4.36 -6.43 4.86
CA ILE A 117 5.18 -7.31 5.73
C ILE A 117 5.63 -8.55 4.95
N THR A 118 4.73 -9.16 4.19
CA THR A 118 5.06 -10.37 3.42
C THR A 118 6.03 -10.05 2.29
N THR A 119 5.86 -8.92 1.60
CA THR A 119 6.80 -8.47 0.58
C THR A 119 8.17 -8.15 1.17
N ASP A 120 8.26 -7.49 2.33
CA ASP A 120 9.52 -7.28 3.06
C ASP A 120 10.23 -8.62 3.35
N TYR A 121 9.47 -9.65 3.77
CA TYR A 121 10.03 -10.98 4.05
C TYR A 121 10.66 -11.64 2.80
N PHE A 122 10.06 -11.48 1.63
CA PHE A 122 10.57 -12.09 0.38
C PHE A 122 11.63 -11.24 -0.34
N THR A 123 11.82 -9.97 0.04
CA THR A 123 12.68 -9.03 -0.72
C THR A 123 13.77 -8.34 0.10
N SER A 124 13.72 -8.39 1.43
CA SER A 124 14.76 -7.80 2.28
C SER A 124 15.99 -8.70 2.37
N ILE A 125 17.17 -8.08 2.28
CA ILE A 125 18.48 -8.75 2.35
C ILE A 125 18.73 -9.49 3.69
N ASP A 126 18.00 -9.09 4.74
CA ASP A 126 18.13 -9.65 6.09
C ASP A 126 17.23 -10.90 6.30
N LYS A 127 16.57 -11.40 5.25
CA LYS A 127 15.54 -12.43 5.33
C LYS A 127 15.91 -13.71 4.59
N SER A 128 15.41 -14.82 5.11
CA SER A 128 15.72 -16.17 4.66
C SER A 128 15.57 -16.40 3.14
N PRO A 129 14.49 -15.95 2.46
CA PRO A 129 14.36 -16.14 1.01
C PRO A 129 15.48 -15.49 0.19
N VAL A 130 15.88 -14.27 0.56
CA VAL A 130 16.94 -13.54 -0.16
C VAL A 130 18.31 -14.10 0.19
N ILE A 131 18.58 -14.42 1.46
CA ILE A 131 19.83 -15.04 1.90
C ILE A 131 20.06 -16.37 1.17
N LYS A 132 19.03 -17.23 1.07
CA LYS A 132 19.14 -18.51 0.37
C LYS A 132 19.34 -18.35 -1.14
N THR A 133 18.73 -17.34 -1.75
CA THR A 133 18.99 -16.98 -3.15
C THR A 133 20.45 -16.53 -3.33
N ALA A 134 20.98 -15.74 -2.40
CA ALA A 134 22.38 -15.34 -2.43
C ALA A 134 23.34 -16.54 -2.24
N GLU A 135 23.05 -17.45 -1.30
CA GLU A 135 23.81 -18.69 -1.10
C GLU A 135 23.81 -19.58 -2.36
N ALA A 136 22.67 -19.66 -3.06
CA ALA A 136 22.56 -20.40 -4.32
C ALA A 136 23.53 -19.89 -5.40
N SER A 137 23.95 -18.62 -5.34
CA SER A 137 24.94 -18.05 -6.26
C SER A 137 26.31 -18.73 -6.16
N GLN A 138 26.64 -19.40 -5.04
CA GLN A 138 27.88 -20.18 -4.90
C GLN A 138 27.92 -21.42 -5.80
N THR A 139 26.75 -21.93 -6.21
CA THR A 139 26.63 -23.12 -7.06
C THR A 139 26.56 -22.80 -8.55
N GLY A 140 26.25 -21.55 -8.90
CA GLY A 140 26.20 -21.06 -10.27
C GLY A 140 24.92 -20.30 -10.61
N ALA A 141 24.96 -19.56 -11.71
CA ALA A 141 23.88 -18.67 -12.14
C ALA A 141 22.54 -19.38 -12.36
N ALA A 142 22.56 -20.62 -12.90
CA ALA A 142 21.34 -21.39 -13.15
C ALA A 142 20.57 -21.69 -11.86
N VAL A 143 21.26 -22.12 -10.81
CA VAL A 143 20.65 -22.44 -9.52
C VAL A 143 20.15 -21.18 -8.82
N ASN A 144 20.89 -20.07 -8.94
CA ASN A 144 20.45 -18.76 -8.46
C ASN A 144 19.11 -18.33 -9.10
N ILE A 145 19.00 -18.41 -10.43
CA ILE A 145 17.76 -18.07 -11.16
C ILE A 145 16.60 -18.95 -10.72
N ILE A 146 16.80 -20.28 -10.65
CA ILE A 146 15.73 -21.21 -10.27
C ILE A 146 15.27 -20.96 -8.82
N THR A 147 16.21 -20.69 -7.91
CA THR A 147 15.91 -20.41 -6.50
C THR A 147 15.12 -19.11 -6.36
N GLY A 148 15.56 -18.04 -7.01
CA GLY A 148 14.86 -16.75 -7.02
C GLY A 148 13.46 -16.87 -7.63
N PHE A 149 13.32 -17.61 -8.75
CA PHE A 149 12.02 -17.85 -9.38
C PHE A 149 11.08 -18.64 -8.46
N SER A 150 11.58 -19.67 -7.78
CA SER A 150 10.79 -20.46 -6.82
C SER A 150 10.27 -19.60 -5.66
N TYR A 151 11.12 -18.78 -5.05
CA TYR A 151 10.68 -17.84 -4.02
C TYR A 151 9.72 -16.77 -4.57
N GLY A 152 9.92 -16.34 -5.81
CA GLY A 152 8.98 -15.47 -6.53
C GLY A 152 7.57 -16.08 -6.58
N LEU A 153 7.44 -17.35 -6.98
CA LEU A 153 6.15 -18.05 -7.00
C LEU A 153 5.53 -18.18 -5.60
N LEU A 154 6.34 -18.50 -4.60
CA LEU A 154 5.87 -18.59 -3.21
C LEU A 154 5.40 -17.25 -2.66
N SER A 155 6.02 -16.14 -3.09
CA SER A 155 5.69 -14.78 -2.63
C SER A 155 4.31 -14.30 -3.06
N ILE A 156 3.68 -14.96 -4.05
CA ILE A 156 2.35 -14.60 -4.57
C ILE A 156 1.24 -15.00 -3.60
N PHE A 157 1.46 -16.08 -2.83
CA PHE A 157 0.40 -16.65 -1.98
C PHE A 157 -0.11 -15.69 -0.90
N PRO A 158 0.75 -15.03 -0.10
CA PRO A 158 0.26 -14.15 0.96
C PRO A 158 -0.53 -12.93 0.44
N PRO A 159 -0.11 -12.22 -0.63
CA PRO A 159 -0.92 -11.15 -1.21
C PRO A 159 -2.29 -11.61 -1.72
N LEU A 160 -2.36 -12.74 -2.42
CA LEU A 160 -3.66 -13.27 -2.89
C LEU A 160 -4.60 -13.58 -1.73
N LEU A 161 -4.09 -14.23 -0.67
CA LEU A 161 -4.86 -14.51 0.52
C LEU A 161 -5.28 -13.22 1.25
N GLY A 162 -4.37 -12.24 1.32
CA GLY A 162 -4.64 -10.93 1.90
C GLY A 162 -5.77 -10.19 1.19
N ILE A 163 -5.78 -10.17 -0.15
CA ILE A 163 -6.86 -9.58 -0.95
C ILE A 163 -8.17 -10.34 -0.71
N ALA A 164 -8.17 -11.66 -0.73
CA ALA A 164 -9.38 -12.46 -0.51
C ALA A 164 -10.00 -12.22 0.88
N LEU A 165 -9.17 -12.22 1.93
CA LEU A 165 -9.61 -11.95 3.29
C LEU A 165 -10.05 -10.50 3.49
N ALA A 166 -9.36 -9.54 2.88
CA ALA A 166 -9.74 -8.13 2.92
C ALA A 166 -11.09 -7.90 2.22
N SER A 167 -11.29 -8.46 1.03
CA SER A 167 -12.57 -8.40 0.31
C SER A 167 -13.70 -9.01 1.13
N PHE A 168 -13.51 -10.23 1.64
CA PHE A 168 -14.54 -10.92 2.42
C PHE A 168 -14.84 -10.18 3.74
N GLY A 169 -13.81 -9.73 4.45
CA GLY A 169 -13.97 -8.97 5.69
C GLY A 169 -14.67 -7.63 5.46
N ALA A 170 -14.28 -6.89 4.41
CA ALA A 170 -14.89 -5.62 4.08
C ALA A 170 -16.35 -5.76 3.66
N TYR A 171 -16.66 -6.80 2.86
CA TYR A 171 -18.02 -7.13 2.45
C TYR A 171 -18.90 -7.44 3.66
N THR A 172 -18.46 -8.35 4.53
CA THR A 172 -19.25 -8.80 5.70
C THR A 172 -19.43 -7.70 6.73
N VAL A 173 -18.42 -6.87 6.98
CA VAL A 173 -18.52 -5.72 7.89
C VAL A 173 -19.46 -4.66 7.34
N ALA A 174 -19.41 -4.36 6.04
CA ALA A 174 -20.34 -3.39 5.45
C ALA A 174 -21.80 -3.88 5.56
N GLU A 175 -22.08 -5.15 5.22
CA GLU A 175 -23.44 -5.71 5.32
C GLU A 175 -23.96 -5.75 6.77
N ALA A 176 -23.09 -6.10 7.73
CA ALA A 176 -23.46 -6.15 9.14
C ALA A 176 -23.92 -4.79 9.69
N TYR A 177 -23.46 -3.69 9.08
CA TYR A 177 -23.85 -2.32 9.42
C TYR A 177 -24.86 -1.72 8.41
N GLY A 178 -25.47 -2.54 7.55
CA GLY A 178 -26.53 -2.11 6.63
C GLY A 178 -26.06 -1.33 5.41
N VAL A 179 -24.78 -1.45 5.03
CA VAL A 179 -24.20 -0.86 3.82
C VAL A 179 -23.97 -1.97 2.79
N SER A 180 -24.03 -1.65 1.49
CA SER A 180 -23.72 -2.64 0.44
C SER A 180 -22.33 -3.25 0.66
N GLY A 181 -22.25 -4.58 0.66
CA GLY A 181 -20.97 -5.29 0.80
C GLY A 181 -19.96 -4.91 -0.28
N VAL A 182 -20.42 -4.67 -1.50
CA VAL A 182 -19.58 -4.22 -2.62
C VAL A 182 -19.01 -2.82 -2.37
N TYR A 183 -19.83 -1.91 -1.85
CA TYR A 183 -19.35 -0.58 -1.43
C TYR A 183 -18.28 -0.72 -0.33
N GLY A 184 -18.45 -1.67 0.59
CA GLY A 184 -17.42 -2.07 1.56
C GLY A 184 -16.11 -2.49 0.91
N ILE A 185 -16.13 -3.39 -0.08
CA ILE A 185 -14.92 -3.83 -0.82
C ILE A 185 -14.22 -2.62 -1.47
N GLY A 186 -14.98 -1.73 -2.11
CA GLY A 186 -14.44 -0.51 -2.68
C GLY A 186 -13.80 0.41 -1.62
N MET A 187 -14.46 0.58 -0.47
CA MET A 187 -13.90 1.35 0.65
C MET A 187 -12.64 0.71 1.24
N ALA A 188 -12.50 -0.62 1.18
CA ALA A 188 -11.25 -1.29 1.52
C ALA A 188 -10.12 -0.94 0.53
N ALA A 189 -10.42 -0.85 -0.77
CA ALA A 189 -9.45 -0.38 -1.76
C ALA A 189 -8.99 1.06 -1.46
N VAL A 190 -9.94 1.96 -1.19
CA VAL A 190 -9.66 3.36 -0.80
C VAL A 190 -8.85 3.40 0.50
N GLY A 191 -9.20 2.60 1.50
CA GLY A 191 -8.48 2.52 2.77
C GLY A 191 -7.02 2.06 2.59
N MET A 192 -6.78 1.08 1.72
CA MET A 192 -5.43 0.61 1.40
C MET A 192 -4.58 1.70 0.72
N LEU A 193 -5.16 2.48 -0.20
CA LEU A 193 -4.46 3.55 -0.93
C LEU A 193 -4.54 4.92 -0.26
N SER A 194 -5.27 5.09 0.84
CA SER A 194 -5.38 6.40 1.52
C SER A 194 -4.03 6.90 2.04
N ILE A 195 -3.09 6.00 2.32
CA ILE A 195 -1.72 6.33 2.73
C ILE A 195 -0.75 6.44 1.54
N VAL A 196 -1.24 6.58 0.30
CA VAL A 196 -0.43 6.59 -0.93
C VAL A 196 0.72 7.59 -0.88
N GLY A 197 0.56 8.74 -0.20
CA GLY A 197 1.64 9.72 -0.05
C GLY A 197 2.87 9.16 0.67
N MET A 198 2.68 8.38 1.74
CA MET A 198 3.77 7.70 2.44
C MET A 198 4.38 6.58 1.59
N ILE A 199 3.53 5.85 0.84
CA ILE A 199 3.96 4.75 -0.03
C ILE A 199 4.81 5.27 -1.20
N VAL A 200 4.36 6.31 -1.91
CA VAL A 200 5.10 6.97 -2.99
C VAL A 200 6.42 7.56 -2.47
N ALA A 201 6.43 8.15 -1.27
CA ALA A 201 7.66 8.66 -0.67
C ALA A 201 8.67 7.53 -0.41
N GLY A 202 8.21 6.38 0.07
CA GLY A 202 9.04 5.20 0.28
C GLY A 202 9.57 4.61 -1.02
N ASP A 203 8.79 4.63 -2.09
CA ASP A 203 9.24 4.16 -3.39
C ASP A 203 10.27 5.11 -4.03
N ALA A 204 9.99 6.41 -4.05
CA ALA A 204 10.88 7.42 -4.59
C ALA A 204 12.24 7.46 -3.86
N PHE A 205 12.29 7.04 -2.59
CA PHE A 205 13.54 6.90 -1.83
C PHE A 205 14.54 5.95 -2.52
N GLY A 206 14.08 4.86 -3.15
CA GLY A 206 14.98 3.87 -3.77
C GLY A 206 15.80 4.45 -4.93
N PRO A 207 15.17 4.98 -5.99
CA PRO A 207 15.90 5.60 -7.10
C PRO A 207 16.77 6.78 -6.69
N ILE A 208 16.40 7.51 -5.63
CA ILE A 208 17.24 8.58 -5.08
C ILE A 208 18.52 8.00 -4.46
N ALA A 209 18.41 6.92 -3.68
CA ALA A 209 19.55 6.25 -3.06
C ALA A 209 20.48 5.60 -4.09
N ASP A 210 19.92 4.93 -5.10
CA ASP A 210 20.65 4.35 -6.23
C ASP A 210 21.49 5.41 -6.98
N ASN A 211 20.84 6.51 -7.41
CA ASN A 211 21.54 7.60 -8.08
C ASN A 211 22.62 8.25 -7.19
N ALA A 212 22.38 8.38 -5.88
CA ALA A 212 23.38 8.89 -4.96
C ALA A 212 24.61 7.98 -4.88
N GLY A 213 24.42 6.66 -4.89
CA GLY A 213 25.50 5.67 -4.97
C GLY A 213 26.29 5.75 -6.26
N GLY A 214 25.61 5.81 -7.41
CA GLY A 214 26.26 5.96 -8.71
C GLY A 214 27.07 7.26 -8.83
N ILE A 215 26.56 8.38 -8.30
CA ILE A 215 27.31 9.64 -8.24
C ILE A 215 28.54 9.50 -7.33
N ALA A 216 28.41 8.85 -6.18
CA ALA A 216 29.52 8.65 -5.24
C ALA A 216 30.65 7.80 -5.86
N GLU A 217 30.29 6.74 -6.59
CA GLU A 217 31.23 5.88 -7.31
C GLU A 217 31.95 6.64 -8.43
N GLN A 218 31.19 7.35 -9.28
CA GLN A 218 31.75 8.14 -10.40
C GLN A 218 32.63 9.31 -9.92
N ALA A 219 32.33 9.87 -8.75
CA ALA A 219 33.12 10.93 -8.14
C ALA A 219 34.36 10.43 -7.37
N GLY A 220 34.59 9.11 -7.31
CA GLY A 220 35.73 8.53 -6.60
C GLY A 220 35.72 8.80 -5.09
N LEU A 221 34.54 8.83 -4.48
CA LEU A 221 34.41 9.02 -3.03
C LEU A 221 34.92 7.80 -2.26
N LYS A 222 35.16 8.00 -0.95
CA LYS A 222 35.69 6.96 -0.06
C LYS A 222 34.73 5.79 0.07
N GLU A 223 35.28 4.60 0.33
CA GLU A 223 34.54 3.34 0.54
C GLU A 223 33.43 3.46 1.61
N GLU A 224 33.67 4.23 2.69
CA GLU A 224 32.64 4.52 3.70
C GLU A 224 31.36 5.13 3.12
N VAL A 225 31.48 6.00 2.11
CA VAL A 225 30.32 6.63 1.45
C VAL A 225 29.59 5.59 0.59
N LEU A 226 30.34 4.75 -0.12
CA LEU A 226 29.80 3.69 -0.98
C LEU A 226 29.03 2.65 -0.15
N ASP A 227 29.58 2.25 1.01
CA ASP A 227 28.92 1.34 1.95
C ASP A 227 27.60 1.91 2.49
N ILE A 228 27.55 3.22 2.73
CA ILE A 228 26.32 3.90 3.18
C ILE A 228 25.30 3.91 2.05
N THR A 229 25.68 4.31 0.83
CA THR A 229 24.77 4.36 -0.31
C THR A 229 24.26 2.97 -0.70
N ALA A 230 25.09 1.94 -0.65
CA ALA A 230 24.68 0.56 -0.91
C ALA A 230 23.63 0.06 0.10
N LYS A 231 23.76 0.42 1.38
CA LYS A 231 22.74 0.10 2.40
C LYS A 231 21.43 0.85 2.18
N LEU A 232 21.50 2.10 1.70
CA LEU A 232 20.32 2.90 1.36
C LEU A 232 19.61 2.32 0.13
N ASP A 233 20.36 1.96 -0.91
CA ASP A 233 19.84 1.35 -2.12
C ASP A 233 19.19 -0.01 -1.83
N ALA A 234 19.84 -0.87 -1.07
CA ALA A 234 19.25 -2.15 -0.66
C ALA A 234 17.90 -1.99 0.08
N ALA A 235 17.80 -1.00 0.98
CA ALA A 235 16.54 -0.68 1.64
C ALA A 235 15.50 -0.09 0.66
N GLY A 236 15.96 0.71 -0.30
CA GLY A 236 15.16 1.24 -1.41
C GLY A 236 14.54 0.15 -2.27
N ASN A 237 15.30 -0.89 -2.61
CA ASN A 237 14.83 -2.02 -3.39
C ASN A 237 13.71 -2.81 -2.67
N THR A 238 13.85 -3.04 -1.36
CA THR A 238 12.77 -3.62 -0.54
C THR A 238 11.53 -2.71 -0.50
N SER A 239 11.72 -1.41 -0.29
CA SER A 239 10.62 -0.43 -0.27
C SER A 239 9.85 -0.36 -1.59
N LYS A 240 10.57 -0.38 -2.71
CA LYS A 240 10.00 -0.43 -4.06
C LYS A 240 9.15 -1.67 -4.25
N ALA A 241 9.63 -2.83 -3.79
CA ALA A 241 8.84 -4.05 -3.83
C ALA A 241 7.57 -3.96 -2.98
N ILE A 242 7.67 -3.47 -1.73
CA ILE A 242 6.52 -3.25 -0.84
C ILE A 242 5.48 -2.38 -1.55
N THR A 243 5.92 -1.28 -2.16
CA THR A 243 5.03 -0.34 -2.86
C THR A 243 4.30 -1.01 -4.03
N LYS A 244 4.99 -1.82 -4.82
CA LYS A 244 4.34 -2.62 -5.88
C LYS A 244 3.33 -3.61 -5.30
N GLY A 245 3.62 -4.22 -4.15
CA GLY A 245 2.69 -5.06 -3.43
C GLY A 245 1.39 -4.31 -3.07
N PHE A 246 1.52 -3.10 -2.52
CA PHE A 246 0.36 -2.23 -2.22
C PHE A 246 -0.44 -1.88 -3.48
N ALA A 247 0.23 -1.52 -4.57
CA ALA A 247 -0.43 -1.21 -5.84
C ALA A 247 -1.24 -2.40 -6.37
N ILE A 248 -0.64 -3.60 -6.40
CA ILE A 248 -1.29 -4.83 -6.86
C ILE A 248 -2.45 -5.21 -5.93
N GLY A 249 -2.26 -5.11 -4.62
CA GLY A 249 -3.30 -5.38 -3.61
C GLY A 249 -4.52 -4.50 -3.80
N ALA A 250 -4.29 -3.19 -3.95
CA ALA A 250 -5.34 -2.22 -4.14
C ALA A 250 -6.01 -2.34 -5.51
N ALA A 251 -5.26 -2.63 -6.57
CA ALA A 251 -5.82 -2.92 -7.89
C ALA A 251 -6.74 -4.14 -7.85
N GLY A 252 -6.36 -5.20 -7.12
CA GLY A 252 -7.20 -6.38 -6.92
C GLY A 252 -8.54 -6.06 -6.27
N LEU A 253 -8.55 -5.23 -5.21
CA LEU A 253 -9.79 -4.77 -4.57
C LEU A 253 -10.59 -3.82 -5.47
N THR A 254 -9.91 -2.91 -6.17
CA THR A 254 -10.52 -1.89 -7.04
C THR A 254 -11.23 -2.52 -8.24
N VAL A 255 -10.63 -3.55 -8.85
CA VAL A 255 -11.25 -4.27 -9.97
C VAL A 255 -12.57 -4.92 -9.56
N ILE A 256 -12.66 -5.48 -8.36
CA ILE A 256 -13.93 -6.06 -7.86
C ILE A 256 -15.00 -4.97 -7.75
N ALA A 257 -14.65 -3.80 -7.19
CA ALA A 257 -15.57 -2.68 -7.06
C ALA A 257 -15.99 -2.11 -8.44
N LEU A 258 -15.05 -1.97 -9.38
CA LEU A 258 -15.32 -1.50 -10.74
C LEU A 258 -16.22 -2.46 -11.53
N LEU A 259 -15.99 -3.78 -11.43
CA LEU A 259 -16.83 -4.77 -12.09
C LEU A 259 -18.27 -4.74 -11.56
N ALA A 260 -18.43 -4.56 -10.25
CA ALA A 260 -19.76 -4.41 -9.67
C ALA A 260 -20.42 -3.08 -10.05
N ALA A 261 -19.68 -1.98 -10.08
CA ALA A 261 -20.18 -0.69 -10.56
C ALA A 261 -20.62 -0.77 -12.03
N PHE A 262 -19.84 -1.46 -12.86
CA PHE A 262 -20.20 -1.74 -14.25
C PHE A 262 -21.50 -2.54 -14.36
N GLN A 263 -21.66 -3.59 -13.53
CA GLN A 263 -22.88 -4.38 -13.49
C GLN A 263 -24.10 -3.54 -13.09
N GLU A 264 -23.98 -2.64 -12.11
CA GLU A 264 -25.06 -1.75 -11.68
C GLU A 264 -25.46 -0.74 -12.78
N ILE A 265 -24.49 -0.21 -13.54
CA ILE A 265 -24.76 0.76 -14.62
C ILE A 265 -25.34 0.08 -15.88
N ALA A 266 -24.91 -1.15 -16.16
CA ALA A 266 -25.29 -1.87 -17.37
C ALA A 266 -26.69 -2.51 -17.29
N GLN A 267 -27.29 -2.58 -16.10
CA GLN A 267 -28.65 -3.06 -15.85
C GLN A 267 -29.67 -1.92 -15.90
#